data_AF-A0A970RUR4-F1
#
_entry.id   AF-A0A970RUR4-F1
#
_cell.length_a   1.000
_cell.length_b   1.000
_cell.length_c   1.000
_cell.angle_alpha   90.00
_cell.angle_beta   90.00
_cell.angle_gamma   90.00
#
_symmetry.space_group_name_H-M   'P 1'
#
loop_
_entity.id
_entity.type
_entity.pdbx_description
1 polymer ?
#
loop_
_entity_poly.entity_id
_entity_poly.type
_entity_poly.pdbx_seq_one_letter_code
_entity_poly.pdbx_strand_id
1 'polypeptide(L)'
;MINRLNKATVTTEAAVRKLWYNGADGAGQHYHESRYHALNLHSVWQKGTVEFRCFNATTHAGKIKAYIQLCLAISHQAKIQSCASARKTQTTNAKFTFRTWLIRLGLNGDEFKTARLHLLANLEGDIAWRDNRRQAA
;
A
#
# COMPACT_ATOMS: atom_id res chain seq x y z
N MET A 1 -0.85 -1.89 17.50
CA MET A 1 -1.75 -0.93 16.83
C MET A 1 -2.50 -1.51 15.63
N ILE A 2 -1.83 -1.79 14.49
CA ILE A 2 -2.48 -2.18 13.21
C ILE A 2 -3.44 -3.38 13.33
N ASN A 3 -3.06 -4.44 14.05
CA ASN A 3 -3.93 -5.60 14.23
C ASN A 3 -5.25 -5.29 14.94
N ARG A 4 -5.31 -4.24 15.77
CA ARG A 4 -6.54 -3.80 16.43
C ARG A 4 -7.43 -3.01 15.46
N LEU A 5 -6.83 -2.14 14.65
CA LEU A 5 -7.56 -1.43 13.58
C LEU A 5 -8.21 -2.41 12.61
N ASN A 6 -7.49 -3.46 12.19
CA ASN A 6 -8.02 -4.48 11.28
C ASN A 6 -9.16 -5.33 11.87
N LYS A 7 -9.29 -5.39 13.20
CA LYS A 7 -10.34 -6.16 13.88
C LYS A 7 -11.52 -5.29 14.32
N ALA A 8 -11.35 -3.98 14.36
CA ALA A 8 -12.35 -3.06 14.87
C ALA A 8 -13.36 -2.69 13.78
N THR A 9 -14.65 -2.86 14.06
CA THR A 9 -15.76 -2.32 13.26
C THR A 9 -15.99 -0.85 13.64
N VAL A 10 -15.05 0.01 13.27
CA VAL A 10 -15.17 1.46 13.48
C VAL A 10 -15.64 2.16 12.21
N THR A 11 -16.62 3.06 12.36
CA THR A 11 -17.21 3.81 11.24
C THR A 11 -16.97 5.32 11.33
N THR A 12 -16.43 5.82 12.45
CA THR A 12 -16.20 7.26 12.68
C THR A 12 -14.72 7.60 12.70
N GLU A 13 -14.37 8.78 12.18
CA GLU A 13 -12.99 9.29 12.19
C GLU A 13 -12.42 9.38 13.60
N ALA A 14 -13.23 9.85 14.57
CA ALA A 14 -12.83 9.95 15.97
C ALA A 14 -12.49 8.58 16.57
N ALA A 15 -13.23 7.52 16.23
CA ALA A 15 -12.93 6.17 16.69
C ALA A 15 -11.64 5.62 16.05
N VAL A 16 -11.40 5.89 14.77
CA VAL A 16 -10.16 5.53 14.08
C VAL A 16 -8.96 6.27 14.72
N ARG A 17 -9.10 7.57 14.99
CA ARG A 17 -8.08 8.38 15.68
C ARG A 17 -7.74 7.81 17.05
N LYS A 18 -8.75 7.52 17.87
CA LYS A 18 -8.56 6.94 19.20
C LYS A 18 -7.87 5.58 19.13
N LEU A 19 -8.23 4.72 18.18
CA LEU A 19 -7.57 3.44 17.97
C LEU A 19 -6.11 3.59 17.50
N TRP A 20 -5.84 4.57 16.65
CA TRP A 20 -4.49 4.88 16.16
C TRP A 20 -3.55 5.32 17.29
N TYR A 21 -4.05 6.07 18.28
CA TYR A 21 -3.29 6.53 19.44
C TYR A 21 -3.49 5.68 20.71
N ASN A 22 -3.94 4.43 20.56
CA ASN A 22 -4.13 3.50 21.68
C ASN A 22 -5.03 4.04 22.82
N GLY A 23 -5.98 4.92 22.52
CA GLY A 23 -6.94 5.47 23.50
C GLY A 23 -6.64 6.87 24.01
N ALA A 24 -5.42 7.39 23.83
CA ALA A 24 -5.04 8.76 24.16
C ALA A 24 -5.19 9.71 22.96
N ASP A 25 -5.08 11.03 23.17
CA ASP A 25 -5.04 12.00 22.07
C ASP A 25 -3.60 12.39 21.74
N GLY A 26 -2.95 11.59 20.89
CA GLY A 26 -1.58 11.85 20.42
C GLY A 26 -1.48 12.80 19.22
N ALA A 27 -2.61 13.35 18.73
CA ALA A 27 -2.64 14.15 17.51
C ALA A 27 -1.85 15.46 17.60
N GLY A 28 -1.71 16.03 18.79
CA GLY A 28 -0.90 17.24 19.04
C GLY A 28 0.60 16.98 19.27
N GLN A 29 1.04 15.72 19.36
CA GLN A 29 2.42 15.40 19.70
C GLN A 29 3.31 15.33 18.47
N HIS A 30 4.39 16.11 18.46
CA HIS A 30 5.35 16.13 17.35
C HIS A 30 6.13 14.82 17.22
N TYR A 31 6.37 14.10 18.33
CA TYR A 31 7.00 12.78 18.36
C TYR A 31 6.02 11.75 18.94
N HIS A 32 5.50 10.87 18.08
CA HIS A 32 4.62 9.78 18.49
C HIS A 32 5.01 8.48 17.78
N GLU A 33 4.97 7.36 18.49
CA GLU A 33 5.40 6.02 18.00
C GLU A 33 4.60 5.55 16.77
N SER A 34 3.35 5.99 16.63
CA SER A 34 2.48 5.66 15.49
C SER A 34 2.96 6.23 14.15
N ARG A 35 4.02 7.06 14.13
CA ARG A 35 4.65 7.59 12.91
C ARG A 35 5.58 6.59 12.22
N TYR A 36 5.95 5.48 12.86
CA TYR A 36 6.92 4.51 12.32
C TYR A 36 6.27 3.33 11.59
N HIS A 37 5.31 3.64 10.72
CA HIS A 37 4.63 2.66 9.87
C HIS A 37 4.69 3.07 8.40
N ALA A 38 4.60 2.07 7.51
CA ALA A 38 4.60 2.26 6.07
C ALA A 38 3.57 3.29 5.60
N LEU A 39 2.40 3.32 6.26
CA LEU A 39 1.41 4.38 6.13
C LEU A 39 1.30 5.10 7.47
N ASN A 40 1.61 6.38 7.48
CA ASN A 40 1.47 7.23 8.66
C ASN A 40 0.16 8.02 8.57
N LEU A 41 -0.80 7.69 9.46
CA LEU A 41 -2.07 8.41 9.54
C LEU A 41 -2.01 9.63 10.48
N HIS A 42 -0.93 9.84 11.23
CA HIS A 42 -0.80 11.03 12.09
C HIS A 42 -0.95 12.34 11.29
N SER A 43 -0.42 12.38 10.06
CA SER A 43 -0.54 13.53 9.16
C SER A 43 -1.99 13.82 8.74
N VAL A 44 -2.89 12.85 8.83
CA VAL A 44 -4.31 13.04 8.47
C VAL A 44 -4.94 14.05 9.41
N TRP A 45 -4.75 13.87 10.73
CA TRP A 45 -5.35 14.74 11.74
C TRP A 45 -4.58 16.04 11.94
N GLN A 46 -3.27 16.06 11.67
CA GLN A 46 -2.45 17.26 11.82
C GLN A 46 -2.52 18.19 10.60
N LYS A 47 -2.57 17.63 9.39
CA LYS A 47 -2.35 18.36 8.12
C LYS A 47 -3.38 18.05 7.03
N GLY A 48 -4.31 17.11 7.26
CA GLY A 48 -5.26 16.67 6.24
C GLY A 48 -4.65 15.83 5.12
N THR A 49 -3.47 15.22 5.32
CA THR A 49 -2.76 14.44 4.28
C THR A 49 -2.37 13.05 4.78
N VAL A 50 -2.13 12.11 3.85
CA VAL A 50 -1.55 10.79 4.16
C VAL A 50 -0.07 10.76 3.77
N GLU A 51 0.76 10.11 4.59
CA GLU A 51 2.20 10.03 4.35
C GLU A 51 2.64 8.56 4.20
N PHE A 52 3.21 8.23 3.04
CA PHE A 52 3.80 6.92 2.77
C PHE A 52 5.29 6.91 3.11
N ARG A 53 5.70 6.05 4.04
CA ARG A 53 7.08 5.92 4.54
C ARG A 53 7.72 4.58 4.16
N CYS A 54 7.31 4.00 3.03
CA CYS A 54 7.69 2.64 2.63
C CYS A 54 8.76 2.56 1.53
N PHE A 55 9.32 3.70 1.09
CA PHE A 55 10.28 3.74 -0.01
C PHE A 55 11.68 4.16 0.47
N ASN A 56 12.69 3.53 -0.11
CA ASN A 56 14.08 3.96 0.06
C ASN A 56 14.33 5.24 -0.75
N ALA A 57 15.15 6.14 -0.19
CA ALA A 57 15.59 7.32 -0.91
C ALA A 57 16.35 6.93 -2.19
N THR A 58 16.05 7.61 -3.29
CA THR A 58 16.69 7.35 -4.58
C THR A 58 16.62 8.59 -5.45
N THR A 59 17.65 8.83 -6.26
CA THR A 59 17.69 9.88 -7.30
C THR A 59 17.25 9.37 -8.67
N HIS A 60 16.93 8.07 -8.79
CA HIS A 60 16.52 7.47 -10.06
C HIS A 60 15.08 7.89 -10.42
N ALA A 61 14.94 8.78 -11.40
CA ALA A 61 13.65 9.37 -11.81
C ALA A 61 12.55 8.32 -12.07
N GLY A 62 12.87 7.21 -12.74
CA GLY A 62 11.90 6.12 -12.99
C GLY A 62 11.35 5.46 -11.71
N LYS A 63 12.17 5.31 -10.66
CA LYS A 63 11.74 4.74 -9.38
C LYS A 63 10.88 5.74 -8.62
N ILE A 64 11.29 7.01 -8.58
CA ILE A 64 10.53 8.10 -7.97
C ILE A 64 9.13 8.19 -8.60
N LYS A 65 9.06 8.22 -9.93
CA LYS A 65 7.79 8.24 -10.67
C LYS A 65 6.93 7.02 -10.32
N ALA A 66 7.51 5.82 -10.28
CA ALA A 66 6.79 4.60 -9.94
C ALA A 66 6.20 4.65 -8.52
N TYR A 67 6.94 5.17 -7.54
CA TYR A 67 6.47 5.31 -6.15
C TYR A 67 5.31 6.30 -6.04
N ILE A 68 5.43 7.46 -6.70
CA ILE A 68 4.35 8.47 -6.72
C ILE A 68 3.08 7.88 -7.36
N GLN A 69 3.21 7.22 -8.52
CA GLN A 69 2.08 6.60 -9.20
C GLN A 69 1.41 5.52 -8.35
N LEU A 70 2.19 4.70 -7.65
CA LEU A 70 1.66 3.68 -6.74
C LEU A 70 0.87 4.32 -5.59
N CYS A 71 1.42 5.35 -4.93
CA CYS A 71 0.73 6.06 -3.85
C CYS A 71 -0.58 6.68 -4.30
N LEU A 72 -0.59 7.33 -5.47
CA LEU A 72 -1.78 7.94 -6.03
C LEU A 72 -2.86 6.89 -6.34
N ALA A 73 -2.48 5.77 -6.95
CA ALA A 73 -3.43 4.73 -7.28
C ALA A 73 -4.00 4.02 -6.06
N ILE A 74 -3.19 3.74 -5.03
CA ILE A 74 -3.68 3.19 -3.76
C ILE A 74 -4.65 4.18 -3.09
N SER A 75 -4.31 5.47 -3.09
CA SER A 75 -5.15 6.52 -2.51
C SER A 75 -6.48 6.66 -3.24
N HIS A 76 -6.45 6.62 -4.58
CA HIS A 76 -7.65 6.62 -5.41
C HIS A 76 -8.52 5.38 -5.14
N GLN A 77 -7.93 4.19 -5.15
CA GLN A 77 -8.63 2.94 -4.84
C GLN A 77 -9.29 3.00 -3.46
N ALA A 78 -8.59 3.50 -2.44
CA ALA A 78 -9.13 3.63 -1.09
C ALA A 78 -10.36 4.57 -1.02
N LYS A 79 -10.43 5.60 -1.88
CA LYS A 79 -11.58 6.52 -1.94
C LYS A 79 -12.82 5.91 -2.59
N ILE A 80 -12.63 5.06 -3.60
CA ILE A 80 -13.74 4.51 -4.40
C ILE A 80 -14.20 3.12 -3.93
N GLN A 81 -13.37 2.44 -3.14
CA GLN A 81 -13.61 1.05 -2.76
C GLN A 81 -14.60 0.96 -1.60
N SER A 82 -15.62 0.12 -1.75
CA SER A 82 -16.69 -0.08 -0.77
C SER A 82 -16.28 -0.94 0.43
N CYS A 83 -15.32 -1.85 0.25
CA CYS A 83 -14.86 -2.75 1.31
C CYS A 83 -13.38 -3.14 1.14
N ALA A 84 -12.68 -3.40 2.24
CA ALA A 84 -11.30 -3.89 2.21
C ALA A 84 -11.17 -5.13 3.09
N SER A 85 -10.31 -6.07 2.69
CA SER A 85 -9.96 -7.23 3.50
C SER A 85 -8.55 -7.09 4.04
N ALA A 86 -8.39 -7.27 5.35
CA ALA A 86 -7.09 -7.36 6.01
C ALA A 86 -6.43 -8.75 5.86
N ARG A 87 -7.11 -9.71 5.21
CA ARG A 87 -6.56 -11.06 5.01
C ARG A 87 -5.34 -10.98 4.10
N LYS A 88 -4.20 -11.48 4.58
CA LYS A 88 -2.97 -11.57 3.78
C LYS A 88 -3.19 -12.52 2.60
N THR A 89 -2.91 -12.04 1.40
CA THR A 89 -2.91 -12.86 0.18
C THR A 89 -1.82 -13.93 0.27
N GLN A 90 -2.21 -15.20 0.14
CA GLN A 90 -1.28 -16.31 0.04
C GLN A 90 -0.97 -16.57 -1.43
N THR A 91 0.32 -16.61 -1.77
CA THR A 91 0.77 -16.81 -3.15
C THR A 91 2.11 -17.52 -3.22
N THR A 92 2.24 -18.42 -4.18
CA THR A 92 3.48 -19.09 -4.59
C THR A 92 4.29 -18.24 -5.57
N ASN A 93 3.67 -17.22 -6.17
CA ASN A 93 4.32 -16.31 -7.12
C ASN A 93 3.96 -14.85 -6.80
N ALA A 94 4.85 -14.20 -6.04
CA ALA A 94 4.69 -12.82 -5.62
C ALA A 94 4.73 -11.84 -6.80
N LYS A 95 5.59 -12.08 -7.80
CA LYS A 95 5.71 -11.22 -8.98
C LYS A 95 4.44 -11.19 -9.82
N PHE A 96 3.88 -12.35 -10.14
CA PHE A 96 2.59 -12.46 -10.84
C PHE A 96 1.46 -11.77 -10.06
N THR A 97 1.38 -12.07 -8.76
CA THR A 97 0.31 -11.55 -7.88
C THR A 97 0.38 -10.03 -7.75
N PHE A 98 1.58 -9.48 -7.63
CA PHE A 98 1.75 -8.04 -7.54
C PHE A 98 1.42 -7.38 -8.87
N ARG A 99 1.84 -7.96 -10.01
CA ARG A 99 1.48 -7.44 -11.33
C ARG A 99 -0.03 -7.36 -11.54
N THR A 100 -0.77 -8.43 -11.25
CA THR A 100 -2.23 -8.44 -11.42
C THR A 100 -2.92 -7.43 -10.51
N TRP A 101 -2.41 -7.25 -9.30
CA TRP A 101 -2.88 -6.22 -8.39
C TRP A 101 -2.62 -4.80 -8.92
N LEU A 102 -1.44 -4.52 -9.48
CA LEU A 102 -1.14 -3.23 -10.11
C LEU A 102 -2.07 -2.92 -11.28
N ILE A 103 -2.42 -3.93 -12.10
CA ILE A 103 -3.40 -3.77 -13.18
C ILE A 103 -4.78 -3.43 -12.62
N ARG A 104 -5.20 -4.10 -11.55
CA ARG A 104 -6.49 -3.81 -10.87
C ARG A 104 -6.55 -2.40 -10.30
N LEU A 105 -5.40 -1.85 -9.86
CA LEU A 105 -5.28 -0.45 -9.43
C LEU A 105 -5.32 0.56 -10.60
N GLY A 106 -5.36 0.09 -11.85
CA GLY A 106 -5.37 0.96 -13.03
C GLY A 106 -4.00 1.26 -13.61
N LEU A 107 -2.91 0.67 -13.10
CA LEU A 107 -1.57 0.85 -13.66
C LEU A 107 -1.38 -0.04 -14.91
N ASN A 108 -2.22 0.14 -15.93
CA ASN A 108 -2.24 -0.62 -17.19
C ASN A 108 -1.79 0.20 -18.43
N GLY A 109 -1.38 -0.45 -19.51
CA GLY A 109 -0.94 0.23 -20.74
C GLY A 109 0.48 0.77 -20.66
N ASP A 110 0.90 1.49 -21.71
CA ASP A 110 2.29 1.90 -21.90
C ASP A 110 2.75 3.00 -20.94
N GLU A 111 1.85 3.89 -20.52
CA GLU A 111 2.19 4.99 -19.60
C GLU A 111 2.72 4.50 -18.24
N PHE A 112 2.27 3.31 -17.80
CA PHE A 112 2.68 2.69 -16.55
C PHE A 112 3.68 1.55 -16.74
N LYS A 113 4.24 1.36 -17.95
CA LYS A 113 5.24 0.32 -18.21
C LYS A 113 6.47 0.48 -17.31
N THR A 114 6.97 1.71 -17.15
CA THR A 114 8.10 2.03 -16.27
C THR A 114 7.77 1.78 -14.79
N ALA A 115 6.54 2.09 -14.36
CA ALA A 115 6.11 1.81 -12.99
C ALA A 115 6.08 0.31 -12.71
N ARG A 116 5.44 -0.48 -13.57
CA ARG A 116 5.40 -1.94 -13.43
C ARG A 116 6.81 -2.53 -13.45
N LEU A 117 7.70 -2.04 -14.31
CA LEU A 117 9.09 -2.49 -14.37
C LEU A 117 9.79 -2.31 -13.01
N HIS A 118 9.80 -1.09 -12.46
CA HIS A 118 10.51 -0.81 -11.21
C HIS A 118 9.86 -1.46 -9.98
N LEU A 119 8.53 -1.53 -9.93
CA LEU A 119 7.80 -2.15 -8.82
C LEU A 119 7.96 -3.68 -8.79
N LEU A 120 8.11 -4.32 -9.95
CA LEU A 120 8.25 -5.78 -10.05
C LEU A 120 9.71 -6.25 -10.05
N ALA A 121 10.68 -5.34 -10.22
CA ALA A 121 12.10 -5.69 -10.43
C ALA A 121 12.67 -6.63 -9.36
N ASN A 122 12.30 -6.42 -8.09
CA ASN A 122 12.87 -7.15 -6.95
C ASN A 122 12.03 -8.35 -6.49
N LEU A 123 10.97 -8.72 -7.24
CA LEU A 123 10.14 -9.88 -6.89
C LEU A 123 10.56 -11.11 -7.70
N GLU A 124 10.61 -12.26 -7.02
CA GLU A 124 10.85 -13.56 -7.63
C GLU A 124 9.57 -14.15 -8.26
N GLY A 125 9.76 -15.03 -9.25
CA GLY A 125 8.69 -15.75 -9.94
C GLY A 125 8.43 -15.26 -11.37
N ASP A 126 7.52 -15.97 -12.04
CA ASP A 126 7.10 -15.68 -13.40
C ASP A 126 6.13 -14.49 -13.46
N ILE A 127 6.24 -13.64 -14.48
CA ILE A 127 5.38 -12.45 -14.63
C ILE A 127 4.03 -12.76 -15.29
N ALA A 128 3.97 -13.82 -16.08
CA ALA A 128 2.84 -14.20 -16.93
C ALA A 128 1.95 -15.27 -16.28
N TRP A 129 2.51 -16.17 -15.49
CA TRP A 129 1.82 -17.35 -14.95
C TRP A 129 1.87 -17.39 -13.42
N ARG A 130 0.74 -17.75 -12.80
CA ARG A 130 0.65 -17.90 -11.34
C ARG A 130 1.41 -19.13 -10.85
N ASP A 131 1.18 -20.26 -11.51
CA ASP A 131 1.85 -21.52 -11.24
C ASP A 131 2.82 -21.81 -12.40
N ASN A 132 3.99 -22.36 -12.10
CA ASN A 132 4.91 -22.83 -13.15
C ASN A 132 4.12 -23.75 -14.06
N ARG A 133 4.19 -23.52 -15.38
CA ARG A 133 3.52 -24.37 -16.37
C ARG A 133 3.77 -25.83 -15.98
N ARG A 134 2.71 -26.66 -16.03
CA ARG A 134 2.87 -28.13 -16.09
C ARG A 134 4.03 -28.36 -17.05
N GLN A 135 5.15 -28.90 -16.55
CA GLN A 135 6.24 -29.32 -17.41
C GLN A 135 5.57 -30.19 -18.48
N ALA A 136 5.69 -29.79 -19.75
CA ALA A 136 5.18 -30.60 -20.83
C ALA A 136 5.83 -31.98 -20.66
N ALA A 137 5.00 -32.97 -20.40
CA ALA A 137 5.40 -34.38 -20.37
C ALA A 137 5.84 -34.81 -21.77
#